data_AF-E3I0Z6-F1
#
_entry.id   AF-E3I0Z6-F1
#
_cell.length_a   1.000
_cell.length_b   1.000
_cell.length_c   1.000
_cell.angle_alpha   90.00
_cell.angle_beta   90.00
_cell.angle_gamma   90.00
#
_symmetry.space_group_name_H-M   'P 1'
#
loop_
_entity.id
_entity.type
_entity.pdbx_description
1 polymer ?
#
loop_
_entity_poly.entity_id
_entity_poly.type
_entity_poly.pdbx_seq_one_letter_code
_entity_poly.pdbx_strand_id
1 'polypeptide(L)'
;MPVFPSSKRATQICCALLFFASSGASIAAGFECPEIGKGEVRISPVQAKVFTEGNSADLANEITSLIVSLKSQRPGIDYSSILNAAMAAYCPVIADAKNLSTQEKSSRIWKFEAVLRERLASQISSGGDSSILAQVDISPKVYEALRDKAASLGQTPSKYMAALLDKAASDAGQ
;
A
#
# COMPACT_ATOMS: atom_id res chain seq x y z
N MET A 1 22.91 -68.38 23.16
CA MET A 1 22.12 -69.33 22.34
C MET A 1 21.22 -68.50 21.43
N PRO A 2 21.06 -68.91 20.15
CA PRO A 2 20.76 -68.05 19.00
C PRO A 2 19.28 -67.60 18.99
N VAL A 3 18.81 -66.67 18.15
CA VAL A 3 18.30 -66.97 16.79
C VAL A 3 18.15 -65.64 16.01
N PHE A 4 18.84 -65.53 14.88
CA PHE A 4 18.42 -64.73 13.72
C PHE A 4 17.29 -65.48 13.00
N PRO A 5 16.35 -64.76 12.36
CA PRO A 5 15.90 -65.18 11.05
C PRO A 5 16.16 -64.11 10.00
N SER A 6 16.90 -64.56 8.99
CA SER A 6 17.08 -63.98 7.67
C SER A 6 15.94 -64.48 6.77
N SER A 7 15.32 -63.62 5.97
CA SER A 7 14.89 -63.98 4.60
C SER A 7 14.12 -62.85 3.86
N LYS A 8 14.81 -62.29 2.87
CA LYS A 8 14.41 -62.06 1.46
C LYS A 8 13.19 -61.17 1.14
N ARG A 9 13.47 -60.04 0.47
CA ARG A 9 12.98 -59.59 -0.87
C ARG A 9 13.43 -58.12 -1.06
N ALA A 10 14.45 -57.89 -1.87
CA ALA A 10 14.35 -57.46 -3.27
C ALA A 10 14.08 -55.95 -3.44
N THR A 11 15.18 -55.22 -3.71
CA THR A 11 15.34 -54.25 -4.81
C THR A 11 14.67 -52.86 -4.78
N GLN A 12 15.50 -51.85 -5.13
CA GLN A 12 15.27 -50.47 -5.60
C GLN A 12 14.96 -49.39 -4.53
N ILE A 13 15.92 -48.52 -4.20
CA ILE A 13 16.32 -47.27 -4.90
C ILE A 13 15.12 -46.36 -5.16
N CYS A 14 15.01 -45.27 -4.39
CA CYS A 14 14.85 -43.92 -4.94
C CYS A 14 14.92 -42.85 -3.85
N CYS A 15 15.69 -41.80 -4.14
CA CYS A 15 15.64 -40.51 -3.51
C CYS A 15 14.19 -40.02 -3.32
N ALA A 16 13.83 -39.60 -2.12
CA ALA A 16 12.71 -38.69 -1.89
C ALA A 16 13.15 -37.72 -0.80
N LEU A 17 13.89 -36.68 -1.19
CA LEU A 17 13.34 -35.35 -1.44
C LEU A 17 12.83 -34.72 -0.15
N LEU A 18 13.76 -33.99 0.47
CA LEU A 18 13.54 -32.79 1.24
C LEU A 18 12.49 -31.90 0.53
N PHE A 19 11.22 -32.03 0.93
CA PHE A 19 10.19 -31.04 0.63
C PHE A 19 10.19 -30.01 1.76
N PHE A 20 11.20 -29.13 1.78
CA PHE A 20 11.01 -27.83 2.41
C PHE A 20 10.10 -27.04 1.46
N ALA A 21 8.89 -26.76 1.94
CA ALA A 21 7.90 -25.96 1.26
C ALA A 21 8.52 -24.61 0.85
N SER A 22 8.64 -24.42 -0.46
CA SER A 22 8.96 -23.13 -1.07
C SER A 22 7.77 -22.19 -0.87
N SER A 23 7.84 -21.34 0.15
CA SER A 23 7.04 -20.11 0.17
C SER A 23 7.52 -19.25 -0.99
N GLY A 24 6.71 -19.18 -2.04
CA GLY A 24 7.05 -18.51 -3.29
C GLY A 24 7.07 -17.00 -3.14
N ALA A 25 8.22 -16.44 -2.74
CA ALA A 25 8.50 -15.04 -2.95
C ALA A 25 8.63 -14.77 -4.46
N SER A 26 7.90 -13.79 -4.98
CA SER A 26 8.11 -13.30 -6.34
C SER A 26 9.41 -12.49 -6.35
N ILE A 27 10.50 -13.09 -6.84
CA ILE A 27 11.80 -12.43 -6.95
C ILE A 27 11.81 -11.59 -8.23
N ALA A 28 11.65 -10.27 -8.07
CA ALA A 28 11.98 -9.31 -9.11
C ALA A 28 13.28 -8.60 -8.70
N ALA A 29 14.37 -8.90 -9.41
CA ALA A 29 15.66 -8.20 -9.35
C ALA A 29 16.23 -7.94 -7.92
N GLY A 30 16.29 -8.98 -7.08
CA GLY A 30 16.94 -8.91 -5.76
C GLY A 30 16.11 -8.25 -4.65
N PHE A 31 14.81 -8.08 -4.87
CA PHE A 31 13.85 -7.71 -3.83
C PHE A 31 12.91 -8.87 -3.56
N GLU A 32 12.95 -9.40 -2.33
CA GLU A 32 11.88 -10.25 -1.81
C GLU A 32 10.72 -9.35 -1.37
N CYS A 33 9.67 -9.31 -2.18
CA CYS A 33 8.42 -8.69 -1.78
C CYS A 33 7.55 -9.68 -1.01
N PRO A 34 6.98 -9.28 0.14
CA PRO A 34 6.03 -10.13 0.85
C PRO A 34 4.81 -10.42 -0.04
N GLU A 35 4.32 -11.65 0.05
CA GLU A 35 3.19 -12.11 -0.76
C GLU A 35 1.92 -11.33 -0.42
N ILE A 36 1.18 -10.93 -1.45
CA ILE A 36 -0.13 -10.27 -1.29
C ILE A 36 -1.14 -11.33 -0.83
N GLY A 37 -1.58 -11.27 0.41
CA GLY A 37 -2.61 -12.14 0.98
C GLY A 37 -3.95 -12.02 0.24
N LYS A 38 -4.74 -13.10 0.24
CA LYS A 38 -6.07 -13.12 -0.40
C LYS A 38 -6.99 -12.08 0.25
N GLY A 39 -7.45 -11.10 -0.53
CA GLY A 39 -8.32 -10.01 -0.07
C GLY A 39 -7.58 -8.70 0.26
N GLU A 40 -6.41 -8.47 -0.34
CA GLU A 40 -5.64 -7.23 -0.17
C GLU A 40 -5.87 -6.23 -1.30
N VAL A 41 -5.66 -4.95 -0.96
CA VAL A 41 -5.85 -3.83 -1.88
C VAL A 41 -4.86 -3.95 -3.03
N ARG A 42 -5.38 -3.98 -4.26
CA ARG A 42 -4.56 -3.97 -5.47
C ARG A 42 -4.28 -2.53 -5.85
N ILE A 43 -3.01 -2.23 -6.04
CA ILE A 43 -2.58 -0.91 -6.52
C ILE A 43 -2.93 -0.80 -8.01
N SER A 44 -3.66 0.24 -8.38
CA SER A 44 -4.00 0.49 -9.80
C SER A 44 -2.77 1.00 -10.57
N PRO A 45 -2.74 0.90 -11.91
CA PRO A 45 -1.64 1.45 -12.72
C PRO A 45 -1.42 2.95 -12.52
N VAL A 46 -2.48 3.71 -12.20
CA VAL A 46 -2.38 5.14 -11.92
C VAL A 46 -1.73 5.39 -10.56
N GLN A 47 -2.12 4.62 -9.54
CA GLN A 47 -1.50 4.66 -8.22
C GLN A 47 -0.04 4.23 -8.29
N ALA A 48 0.27 3.20 -9.08
CA ALA A 48 1.63 2.77 -9.36
C ALA A 48 2.47 3.91 -9.95
N LYS A 49 1.90 4.72 -10.84
CA LYS A 49 2.56 5.89 -11.39
C LYS A 49 2.78 6.99 -10.34
N VAL A 50 1.82 7.25 -9.45
CA VAL A 50 2.03 8.17 -8.31
C VAL A 50 3.15 7.67 -7.40
N PHE A 51 3.24 6.35 -7.20
CA PHE A 51 4.27 5.72 -6.39
C PHE A 51 5.67 5.74 -7.03
N THR A 52 5.76 5.75 -8.36
CA THR A 52 7.03 5.82 -9.11
C THR A 52 7.41 7.22 -9.56
N GLU A 53 6.47 8.16 -9.71
CA GLU A 53 6.71 9.45 -10.36
C GLU A 53 6.05 10.64 -9.63
N GLY A 54 5.13 10.39 -8.69
CA GLY A 54 4.40 11.43 -7.98
C GLY A 54 5.24 12.24 -6.99
N ASN A 55 4.75 13.44 -6.66
CA ASN A 55 5.36 14.29 -5.64
C ASN A 55 5.02 13.77 -4.22
N SER A 56 5.54 14.43 -3.18
CA SER A 56 5.29 14.02 -1.78
C SER A 56 3.83 14.13 -1.35
N ALA A 57 3.09 15.10 -1.88
CA ALA A 57 1.67 15.29 -1.57
C ALA A 57 0.83 14.18 -2.22
N ASP A 58 1.08 13.86 -3.49
CA ASP A 58 0.39 12.76 -4.19
C ASP A 58 0.64 11.42 -3.48
N LEU A 59 1.89 11.15 -3.11
CA LEU A 59 2.27 9.96 -2.35
C LEU A 59 1.52 9.87 -1.01
N ALA A 60 1.45 10.97 -0.27
CA ALA A 60 0.76 11.01 1.01
C ALA A 60 -0.77 10.83 0.89
N ASN A 61 -1.37 11.43 -0.14
CA ASN A 61 -2.79 11.28 -0.42
C ASN A 61 -3.12 9.83 -0.80
N GLU A 62 -2.30 9.20 -1.64
CA GLU A 62 -2.51 7.82 -2.05
C GLU A 62 -2.34 6.84 -0.88
N ILE A 63 -1.35 7.06 -0.02
CA ILE A 63 -1.19 6.31 1.23
C ILE A 63 -2.43 6.45 2.12
N THR A 64 -2.99 7.65 2.23
CA THR A 64 -4.21 7.89 3.04
C THR A 64 -5.41 7.17 2.44
N SER A 65 -5.57 7.22 1.11
CA SER A 65 -6.62 6.49 0.38
C SER A 65 -6.50 4.98 0.59
N LEU A 66 -5.28 4.43 0.50
CA LEU A 66 -4.99 3.03 0.74
C LEU A 66 -5.37 2.60 2.18
N ILE A 67 -5.02 3.40 3.19
CA ILE A 67 -5.39 3.14 4.59
C ILE A 67 -6.92 3.13 4.76
N VAL A 68 -7.62 4.11 4.18
CA VAL A 68 -9.09 4.19 4.27
C VAL A 68 -9.76 2.99 3.59
N SER A 69 -9.26 2.60 2.42
CA SER A 69 -9.74 1.41 1.70
C SER A 69 -9.53 0.14 2.52
N LEU A 70 -8.35 -0.05 3.13
CA LEU A 70 -8.05 -1.19 3.99
C LEU A 70 -8.97 -1.25 5.22
N LYS A 71 -9.20 -0.12 5.89
CA LYS A 71 -10.10 -0.03 7.04
C LYS A 71 -11.57 -0.28 6.66
N SER A 72 -12.00 0.17 5.49
CA SER A 72 -13.34 -0.07 4.96
C SER A 72 -13.58 -1.55 4.65
N GLN A 73 -12.60 -2.22 4.05
CA GLN A 73 -12.67 -3.66 3.73
C GLN A 73 -12.54 -4.54 4.97
N ARG A 74 -11.77 -4.12 5.97
CA ARG A 74 -11.53 -4.85 7.23
C ARG A 74 -11.74 -3.93 8.44
N PRO A 75 -12.99 -3.75 8.89
CA PRO A 75 -13.27 -2.98 10.09
C PRO A 75 -12.52 -3.57 11.29
N GLY A 76 -11.78 -2.73 12.02
CA GLY A 76 -11.00 -3.16 13.19
C GLY A 76 -9.63 -3.76 12.87
N ILE A 77 -9.14 -3.66 11.63
CA ILE A 77 -7.76 -4.02 11.28
C ILE A 77 -6.76 -3.24 12.17
N ASP A 78 -5.81 -3.96 12.76
CA ASP A 78 -4.80 -3.37 13.62
C ASP A 78 -3.72 -2.63 12.81
N TYR A 79 -2.99 -1.72 13.47
CA TYR A 79 -1.96 -0.90 12.86
C TYR A 79 -0.92 -1.71 12.08
N SER A 80 -0.45 -2.83 12.66
CA SER A 80 0.60 -3.65 12.04
C SER A 80 0.09 -4.39 10.81
N SER A 81 -1.16 -4.83 10.84
CA SER A 81 -1.82 -5.44 9.67
C SER A 81 -2.04 -4.43 8.55
N ILE A 82 -2.37 -3.16 8.84
CA ILE A 82 -2.46 -2.12 7.80
C ILE A 82 -1.08 -1.90 7.16
N LEU A 83 -0.04 -1.77 7.99
CA LEU A 83 1.34 -1.58 7.51
C LEU A 83 1.75 -2.73 6.57
N ASN A 84 1.57 -3.97 7.02
CA ASN A 84 1.94 -5.16 6.26
C ASN A 84 1.16 -5.26 4.94
N ALA A 85 -0.16 -5.06 4.97
CA ALA A 85 -0.99 -5.13 3.77
C ALA A 85 -0.64 -4.03 2.76
N ALA A 86 -0.37 -2.82 3.23
CA ALA A 86 0.04 -1.72 2.35
C ALA A 86 1.43 -1.96 1.73
N MET A 87 2.38 -2.49 2.51
CA MET A 87 3.71 -2.85 2.03
C MET A 87 3.68 -4.03 1.03
N ALA A 88 2.85 -5.05 1.29
CA ALA A 88 2.65 -6.17 0.39
C ALA A 88 2.07 -5.72 -0.95
N ALA A 89 1.14 -4.76 -0.93
CA ALA A 89 0.59 -4.18 -2.15
C ALA A 89 1.62 -3.31 -2.92
N TYR A 90 2.44 -2.53 -2.21
CA TYR A 90 3.38 -1.56 -2.79
C TYR A 90 4.68 -2.18 -3.33
N CYS A 91 5.25 -3.14 -2.60
CA CYS A 91 6.53 -3.72 -2.95
C CYS A 91 6.60 -4.26 -4.40
N PRO A 92 5.64 -5.06 -4.91
CA PRO A 92 5.72 -5.59 -6.26
C PRO A 92 5.67 -4.49 -7.32
N VAL A 93 4.94 -3.39 -7.07
CA VAL A 93 4.86 -2.25 -8.00
C VAL A 93 6.24 -1.61 -8.22
N ILE A 94 7.01 -1.42 -7.15
CA ILE A 94 8.36 -0.87 -7.24
C ILE A 94 9.37 -1.92 -7.73
N ALA A 95 9.18 -3.18 -7.35
CA ALA A 95 10.05 -4.26 -7.81
C ALA A 95 9.95 -4.45 -9.34
N ASP A 96 8.76 -4.30 -9.92
CA ASP A 96 8.49 -4.40 -11.35
C ASP A 96 8.85 -3.13 -12.15
N ALA A 97 9.14 -2.01 -11.47
CA ALA A 97 9.51 -0.76 -12.11
C ALA A 97 10.89 -0.89 -12.81
N LYS A 98 10.88 -0.99 -14.14
CA LYS A 98 12.09 -1.17 -14.96
C LYS A 98 12.94 0.10 -15.10
N ASN A 99 12.35 1.26 -14.84
CA ASN A 99 12.99 2.57 -14.93
C ASN A 99 13.76 2.97 -13.66
N LEU A 100 13.79 2.11 -12.63
CA LEU A 100 14.45 2.38 -11.35
C LEU A 100 15.61 1.40 -11.14
N SER A 101 16.76 1.93 -10.70
CA SER A 101 17.86 1.13 -10.17
C SER A 101 17.48 0.47 -8.84
N THR A 102 18.21 -0.58 -8.45
CA THR A 102 18.01 -1.26 -7.16
C THR A 102 18.06 -0.30 -5.98
N GLN A 103 18.98 0.68 -6.00
CA GLN A 103 19.10 1.69 -4.95
C GLN A 103 17.89 2.63 -4.90
N GLU A 104 17.36 3.05 -6.05
CA GLU A 104 16.15 3.88 -6.12
C GLU A 104 14.91 3.11 -5.65
N LYS A 105 14.83 1.81 -5.96
CA LYS A 105 13.77 0.92 -5.45
C LYS A 105 13.81 0.85 -3.93
N SER A 106 14.99 0.62 -3.33
CA SER A 106 15.16 0.62 -1.87
C SER A 106 14.70 1.95 -1.28
N SER A 107 15.21 3.07 -1.80
CA SER A 107 14.92 4.41 -1.28
C SER A 107 13.41 4.71 -1.30
N ARG A 108 12.69 4.30 -2.35
CA ARG A 108 11.25 4.49 -2.47
C ARG A 108 10.45 3.63 -1.48
N ILE A 109 10.84 2.37 -1.29
CA ILE A 109 10.22 1.50 -0.28
C ILE A 109 10.37 2.10 1.12
N TRP A 110 11.57 2.55 1.48
CA TRP A 110 11.82 3.20 2.77
C TRP A 110 11.01 4.50 2.94
N LYS A 111 10.96 5.33 1.89
CA LYS A 111 10.16 6.57 1.90
C LYS A 111 8.67 6.28 2.07
N PHE A 112 8.15 5.31 1.34
CA PHE A 112 6.75 4.90 1.45
C PHE A 112 6.43 4.43 2.88
N GLU A 113 7.26 3.56 3.45
CA GLU A 113 7.08 3.08 4.82
C GLU A 113 7.09 4.22 5.85
N ALA A 114 8.03 5.17 5.73
CA ALA A 114 8.11 6.32 6.62
C ALA A 114 6.83 7.18 6.59
N VAL A 115 6.35 7.51 5.39
CA VAL A 115 5.12 8.30 5.20
C VAL A 115 3.90 7.51 5.69
N LEU A 116 3.83 6.21 5.42
CA LEU A 116 2.75 5.35 5.88
C LEU A 116 2.67 5.31 7.42
N ARG A 117 3.81 5.14 8.10
CA ARG A 117 3.86 5.17 9.57
C ARG A 117 3.43 6.51 10.14
N GLU A 118 3.91 7.60 9.56
CA GLU A 118 3.54 8.98 9.94
C GLU A 118 2.02 9.19 9.82
N ARG A 119 1.44 8.79 8.68
CA ARG A 119 0.00 8.93 8.45
C ARG A 119 -0.83 8.10 9.41
N LEU A 120 -0.47 6.85 9.64
CA LEU A 120 -1.17 6.01 10.61
C LEU A 120 -1.08 6.58 12.04
N ALA A 121 0.08 7.10 12.45
CA ALA A 121 0.24 7.75 13.76
C ALA A 121 -0.62 9.03 13.87
N SER A 122 -0.73 9.82 12.79
CA SER A 122 -1.59 10.99 12.75
C SER A 122 -3.07 10.62 12.90
N GLN A 123 -3.53 9.52 12.28
CA GLN A 123 -4.92 9.08 12.36
C GLN A 123 -5.30 8.52 13.74
N ILE A 124 -4.37 7.86 14.44
CA ILE A 124 -4.56 7.47 15.85
C ILE A 124 -4.77 8.71 16.71
N SER A 125 -3.98 9.76 16.48
CA SER A 125 -4.06 11.01 17.23
C SER A 125 -5.33 11.81 16.91
N SER A 126 -5.90 11.63 15.72
CA SER A 126 -7.13 12.32 15.26
C SER A 126 -8.43 11.57 15.57
N GLY A 127 -8.40 10.45 16.30
CA GLY A 127 -9.62 9.74 16.72
C GLY A 127 -10.26 8.82 15.68
N GLY A 128 -9.59 8.58 14.54
CA GLY A 128 -9.99 7.52 13.61
C GLY A 128 -11.14 7.81 12.65
N ASP A 129 -11.59 9.06 12.53
CA ASP A 129 -12.61 9.44 11.56
C ASP A 129 -12.17 9.09 10.12
N SER A 130 -13.07 8.47 9.35
CA SER A 130 -12.84 7.96 7.98
C SER A 130 -12.56 9.05 6.92
N SER A 131 -12.25 10.28 7.32
CA SER A 131 -11.96 11.38 6.42
C SER A 131 -10.54 11.29 5.86
N ILE A 132 -10.42 11.42 4.54
CA ILE A 132 -9.13 11.52 3.86
C ILE A 132 -8.63 12.96 3.98
N LEU A 133 -7.45 13.14 4.57
CA LEU A 133 -6.74 14.41 4.55
C LEU A 133 -6.06 14.57 3.19
N ALA A 134 -6.66 15.34 2.30
CA ALA A 134 -6.05 15.73 1.03
C ALA A 134 -5.09 16.91 1.24
N GLN A 135 -3.80 16.70 0.97
CA GLN A 135 -2.80 17.77 0.91
C GLN A 135 -2.55 18.14 -0.55
N VAL A 136 -2.66 19.43 -0.86
CA VAL A 136 -2.47 19.94 -2.23
C VAL A 136 -1.67 21.23 -2.15
N ASP A 137 -0.57 21.29 -2.89
CA ASP A 137 0.18 22.53 -3.06
C ASP A 137 -0.59 23.46 -4.00
N ILE A 138 -1.07 24.57 -3.46
CA ILE A 138 -1.77 25.61 -4.22
C ILE A 138 -1.07 26.95 -4.02
N SER A 139 -1.09 27.79 -5.06
CA SER A 139 -0.50 29.12 -4.95
C SER A 139 -1.28 29.99 -3.93
N PRO A 140 -0.63 30.96 -3.27
CA PRO A 140 -1.29 31.84 -2.30
C PRO A 140 -2.51 32.56 -2.89
N LYS A 141 -2.41 33.03 -4.14
CA LYS A 141 -3.51 33.70 -4.85
C LYS A 141 -4.73 32.79 -5.05
N VAL A 142 -4.50 31.50 -5.31
CA VAL A 142 -5.58 30.51 -5.43
C VAL A 142 -6.23 30.27 -4.07
N TYR A 143 -5.43 30.17 -3.01
CA TYR A 143 -5.97 30.00 -1.66
C TYR A 143 -6.80 31.21 -1.20
N GLU A 144 -6.36 32.43 -1.50
CA GLU A 144 -7.12 33.66 -1.21
C GLU A 144 -8.47 33.65 -1.93
N ALA A 145 -8.49 33.40 -3.24
CA ALA A 145 -9.72 33.34 -4.02
C ALA A 145 -10.68 32.26 -3.48
N LEU A 146 -10.15 31.12 -3.08
CA LEU A 146 -10.92 30.04 -2.48
C LEU A 146 -11.51 30.44 -1.13
N ARG A 147 -10.72 31.09 -0.27
CA ARG A 147 -11.16 31.58 1.03
C ARG A 147 -12.29 32.60 0.88
N ASP A 148 -12.13 33.57 -0.01
CA ASP A 148 -13.11 34.63 -0.22
C ASP A 148 -14.44 34.04 -0.76
N LYS A 149 -14.35 33.05 -1.66
CA LYS A 149 -15.52 32.33 -2.15
C LYS A 149 -16.20 31.51 -1.05
N ALA A 150 -15.45 30.77 -0.25
CA ALA A 150 -15.99 30.02 0.89
C ALA A 150 -16.68 30.94 1.90
N ALA A 151 -16.06 32.10 2.20
CA ALA A 151 -16.62 33.10 3.10
C ALA A 151 -17.96 33.66 2.57
N SER A 152 -18.07 33.97 1.27
CA SER A 152 -19.33 34.40 0.65
C SER A 152 -20.47 33.37 0.75
N LEU A 153 -20.14 32.10 0.96
CA LEU A 153 -21.09 31.01 1.13
C LEU A 153 -21.30 30.61 2.60
N GLY A 154 -20.69 31.33 3.55
CA GLY A 154 -20.73 30.99 4.97
C GLY A 154 -20.05 29.66 5.31
N GLN A 155 -19.08 29.23 4.50
CA GLN A 155 -18.37 27.97 4.65
C GLN A 155 -16.90 28.20 5.02
N THR A 156 -16.28 27.20 5.64
CA THR A 156 -14.83 27.17 5.78
C THR A 156 -14.18 26.81 4.44
N PRO A 157 -12.93 27.25 4.18
CA PRO A 157 -12.19 26.88 2.97
C PRO A 157 -12.17 25.36 2.71
N SER A 158 -11.93 24.55 3.75
CA SER A 158 -11.89 23.10 3.64
C SER A 158 -13.24 22.48 3.26
N LYS A 159 -14.35 22.99 3.83
CA LYS A 159 -15.70 22.51 3.49
C LYS A 159 -16.09 22.84 2.06
N TYR A 160 -15.74 24.04 1.61
CA TYR A 160 -15.96 24.46 0.23
C TYR A 160 -15.11 23.64 -0.74
N MET A 161 -13.84 23.39 -0.43
CA MET A 161 -12.96 22.54 -1.24
C MET A 161 -13.49 21.11 -1.33
N ALA A 162 -13.92 20.51 -0.22
CA ALA A 162 -14.51 19.16 -0.22
C ALA A 162 -15.71 19.07 -1.16
N ALA A 163 -16.62 20.06 -1.11
CA ALA A 163 -17.77 20.10 -2.01
C ALA A 163 -17.39 20.23 -3.50
N LEU A 164 -16.32 20.97 -3.82
CA LEU A 164 -15.79 21.05 -5.18
C LEU A 164 -15.24 19.71 -5.65
N LEU A 165 -14.50 19.01 -4.79
CA LEU A 165 -13.93 17.70 -5.10
C LEU A 165 -15.02 16.63 -5.27
N ASP A 166 -16.04 16.62 -4.41
CA ASP A 166 -17.18 15.70 -4.51
C ASP A 166 -17.94 15.89 -5.83
N LYS A 167 -18.14 17.15 -6.24
CA LYS A 167 -18.76 17.48 -7.52
C LYS A 167 -17.91 16.99 -8.69
N ALA A 168 -16.62 17.30 -8.70
CA ALA A 168 -15.71 16.90 -9.77
C ALA A 168 -15.62 15.38 -9.92
N ALA A 169 -15.60 14.65 -8.79
CA ALA A 169 -15.59 13.18 -8.80
C ALA A 169 -16.89 12.59 -9.37
N SER A 170 -18.03 13.22 -9.09
CA SER A 170 -19.34 12.80 -9.62
C SER A 170 -19.48 13.06 -11.11
N ASP A 171 -18.88 14.13 -11.61
CA ASP A 171 -18.89 14.49 -13.04
C ASP A 171 -17.93 13.60 -13.85
N ALA A 172 -16.82 13.11 -13.26
CA ALA A 172 -15.84 12.25 -13.92
C ALA A 172 -16.24 10.76 -14.01
N GLY A 173 -17.31 10.36 -13.31
CA GLY A 173 -17.84 9.00 -13.33
C GLY A 173 -18.96 8.74 -14.36
N GLN A 174 -19.31 9.75 -15.17
CA GLN A 174 -20.28 9.69 -16.27
C GLN A 174 -19.56 9.61 -17.62
#